data_AF-A0A1G5JIG3-F1
#
_entry.id   AF-A0A1G5JIG3-F1
#
_cell.length_a   1.000
_cell.length_b   1.000
_cell.length_c   1.000
_cell.angle_alpha   90.00
_cell.angle_beta   90.00
_cell.angle_gamma   90.00
#
_symmetry.space_group_name_H-M   'P 1'
#
loop_
_entity.id
_entity.type
_entity.pdbx_description
1 polymer ?
#
loop_
_entity_poly.entity_id
_entity_poly.type
_entity_poly.pdbx_seq_one_letter_code
_entity_poly.pdbx_strand_id
1 'polypeptide(L)'
;MLGRYFPFFWMLFFVVSASWAQSHSLSPIFIKNSNLVYQDPEQVRKVASYLEHSNTPQSKAEGLYLLSESNFVLGNYSESIARLFETNQLLKADEGAALKVFVLASISSRCRIFGVQDKSDAYLDRASGLLNGLAKGTEKNGCHATVLLNQAYILLLNQAYILLHNQA
;
A
#
# COMPACT_ATOMS: atom_id res chain seq x y z
N MET A 1 -5.72 -60.00 -13.37
CA MET A 1 -6.31 -58.85 -14.09
C MET A 1 -6.18 -57.58 -13.25
N LEU A 2 -4.97 -57.02 -13.12
CA LEU A 2 -4.71 -55.86 -12.24
C LEU A 2 -3.79 -54.79 -12.86
N GLY A 3 -3.60 -54.82 -14.18
CA GLY A 3 -2.63 -53.95 -14.88
C GLY A 3 -3.24 -52.84 -15.74
N ARG A 4 -4.57 -52.66 -15.75
CA ARG A 4 -5.25 -51.88 -16.81
C ARG A 4 -5.74 -50.49 -16.39
N TYR A 5 -5.56 -50.11 -15.12
CA TYR A 5 -5.99 -48.81 -14.57
C TYR A 5 -4.84 -47.92 -14.08
N PHE A 6 -3.59 -48.38 -14.18
CA PHE A 6 -2.41 -47.65 -13.71
C PHE A 6 -2.17 -46.26 -14.36
N PRO A 7 -2.43 -46.04 -15.68
CA PRO A 7 -2.20 -44.71 -16.25
C PRO A 7 -3.29 -43.69 -15.88
N PHE A 8 -4.44 -44.14 -15.38
CA PHE A 8 -5.55 -43.24 -15.01
C PHE A 8 -5.29 -42.53 -13.67
N PHE A 9 -4.54 -43.17 -12.78
CA PHE A 9 -4.22 -42.63 -11.45
C PHE A 9 -3.18 -41.49 -11.51
N TRP A 10 -2.26 -41.53 -12.49
CA TRP A 10 -1.28 -40.45 -12.72
C TRP A 10 -1.88 -39.20 -13.37
N MET A 11 -2.96 -39.34 -14.14
CA MET A 11 -3.64 -38.20 -14.76
C MET A 11 -4.47 -37.39 -13.75
N LEU A 12 -4.99 -38.03 -12.70
CA LEU A 12 -5.73 -37.37 -11.62
C LEU A 12 -4.83 -36.57 -10.65
N PHE A 13 -3.54 -36.90 -10.57
CA PHE A 13 -2.60 -36.18 -9.70
C PHE A 13 -2.16 -34.83 -10.27
N PHE A 14 -2.32 -34.60 -11.57
CA PHE A 14 -1.87 -33.37 -12.25
C PHE A 14 -2.92 -32.24 -12.30
N VAL A 15 -4.18 -32.50 -11.91
CA VAL A 15 -5.26 -31.51 -12.03
C VAL A 15 -5.38 -30.61 -10.79
N VAL A 16 -4.72 -30.92 -9.67
CA VAL A 16 -4.92 -30.19 -8.41
C VAL A 16 -3.91 -29.06 -8.15
N SER A 17 -2.87 -28.92 -8.97
CA SER A 17 -1.80 -27.91 -8.73
C SER A 17 -1.96 -26.59 -9.47
N ALA A 18 -3.04 -26.38 -10.25
CA ALA A 18 -3.18 -25.23 -11.13
C ALA A 18 -4.12 -24.11 -10.62
N SER A 19 -4.40 -24.08 -9.32
CA SER A 19 -4.98 -22.91 -8.66
C SER A 19 -3.92 -22.33 -7.72
N TRP A 20 -3.99 -21.04 -7.37
CA TRP A 20 -3.02 -20.32 -6.52
C TRP A 20 -1.78 -19.75 -7.23
N ALA A 21 -1.96 -19.14 -8.40
CA ALA A 21 -1.06 -18.10 -8.88
C ALA A 21 -1.87 -16.91 -9.38
N GLN A 22 -2.76 -16.37 -8.54
CA GLN A 22 -3.35 -15.07 -8.81
C GLN A 22 -2.33 -14.04 -8.34
N SER A 23 -1.66 -13.38 -9.29
CA SER A 23 -0.75 -12.28 -8.96
C SER A 23 -1.53 -11.23 -8.17
N HIS A 24 -1.18 -11.05 -6.90
CA HIS A 24 -1.77 -10.06 -5.98
C HIS A 24 -1.33 -8.63 -6.35
N SER A 25 -1.59 -8.25 -7.60
CA SER A 25 -1.32 -6.93 -8.14
C SER A 25 -2.40 -5.94 -7.70
N LEU A 26 -2.02 -4.68 -7.55
CA LEU A 26 -2.93 -3.56 -7.30
C LEU A 26 -4.01 -3.48 -8.38
N SER A 27 -5.26 -3.26 -7.97
CA SER A 27 -6.34 -3.16 -8.94
C SER A 27 -6.18 -1.92 -9.84
N PRO A 28 -6.59 -1.98 -11.13
CA PRO A 28 -6.59 -0.81 -12.00
C PRO A 28 -7.43 0.36 -11.47
N ILE A 29 -8.52 0.04 -10.75
CA ILE A 29 -9.37 1.03 -10.07
C ILE A 29 -8.56 1.75 -8.99
N PHE A 30 -7.80 1.01 -8.17
CA PHE A 30 -6.93 1.61 -7.18
C PHE A 30 -5.89 2.54 -7.80
N ILE A 31 -5.14 2.06 -8.81
CA ILE A 31 -4.08 2.84 -9.45
C ILE A 31 -4.63 4.15 -10.02
N LYS A 32 -5.75 4.09 -10.74
CA LYS A 32 -6.40 5.28 -11.29
C LYS A 32 -6.78 6.27 -10.21
N ASN A 33 -7.42 5.82 -9.13
CA ASN A 33 -7.91 6.71 -8.08
C ASN A 33 -6.78 7.26 -7.20
N SER A 34 -5.68 6.52 -7.00
CA SER A 34 -4.51 7.00 -6.27
C SER A 34 -3.91 8.26 -6.88
N ASN A 35 -3.93 8.37 -8.22
CA ASN A 35 -3.47 9.56 -8.94
C ASN A 35 -4.47 10.72 -8.89
N LEU A 36 -5.75 10.44 -8.63
CA LEU A 36 -6.83 11.44 -8.59
C LEU A 36 -7.08 12.02 -7.21
N VAL A 37 -6.53 11.43 -6.14
CA VAL A 37 -6.77 11.86 -4.74
C VAL A 37 -6.60 13.37 -4.57
N TYR A 38 -5.54 13.94 -5.15
CA TYR A 38 -5.23 15.36 -5.00
C TYR A 38 -6.02 16.27 -5.95
N GLN A 39 -6.68 15.71 -6.97
CA GLN A 39 -7.44 16.45 -7.97
C GLN A 39 -8.94 16.49 -7.63
N ASP A 40 -9.50 15.34 -7.23
CA ASP A 40 -10.91 15.20 -6.86
C ASP A 40 -11.05 14.23 -5.66
N PRO A 41 -10.67 14.67 -4.45
CA PRO A 41 -10.68 13.81 -3.26
C PRO A 41 -12.09 13.30 -2.91
N GLU A 42 -13.13 14.06 -3.25
CA GLU A 42 -14.53 13.70 -3.00
C GLU A 42 -15.02 12.57 -3.93
N GLN A 43 -14.69 12.62 -5.21
CA GLN A 43 -14.95 11.51 -6.12
C GLN A 43 -14.19 10.24 -5.69
N VAL A 44 -12.91 10.38 -5.33
CA VAL A 44 -12.11 9.24 -4.86
C VAL A 44 -12.72 8.63 -3.61
N ARG A 45 -13.21 9.45 -2.66
CA ARG A 45 -13.89 8.97 -1.45
C ARG A 45 -15.11 8.10 -1.76
N LYS A 46 -15.91 8.46 -2.77
CA LYS A 46 -17.07 7.66 -3.22
C LYS A 46 -16.66 6.30 -3.77
N VAL A 47 -15.64 6.27 -4.64
CA VAL A 47 -15.11 5.01 -5.19
C VAL A 47 -14.50 4.15 -4.10
N ALA A 48 -13.74 4.76 -3.20
CA ALA A 48 -13.08 4.09 -2.09
C ALA A 48 -14.09 3.45 -1.12
N SER A 49 -15.21 4.13 -0.83
CA SER A 49 -16.30 3.56 -0.03
C SER A 49 -16.92 2.32 -0.68
N TYR A 50 -17.06 2.29 -2.01
CA TYR A 50 -17.51 1.08 -2.71
C TYR A 50 -16.52 -0.08 -2.55
N LEU A 51 -15.21 0.20 -2.67
CA LEU A 51 -14.15 -0.81 -2.52
C LEU A 51 -14.04 -1.34 -1.08
N GLU A 52 -14.22 -0.49 -0.07
CA GLU A 52 -14.20 -0.85 1.34
C GLU A 52 -15.27 -1.91 1.69
N HIS A 53 -16.43 -1.85 1.04
CA HIS A 53 -17.53 -2.81 1.23
C HIS A 53 -17.41 -4.06 0.34
N SER A 54 -16.29 -4.23 -0.36
CA SER A 54 -16.02 -5.42 -1.18
C SER A 54 -15.80 -6.67 -0.32
N ASN A 55 -16.17 -7.83 -0.88
CA ASN A 55 -15.97 -9.13 -0.22
C ASN A 55 -14.53 -9.64 -0.30
N THR A 56 -13.64 -8.96 -1.02
CA THR A 56 -12.24 -9.37 -1.14
C THR A 56 -11.36 -8.57 -0.17
N PRO A 57 -10.47 -9.23 0.61
CA PRO A 57 -9.58 -8.52 1.53
C PRO A 57 -8.70 -7.46 0.83
N GLN A 58 -8.24 -7.76 -0.39
CA GLN A 58 -7.43 -6.83 -1.20
C GLN A 58 -8.21 -5.57 -1.58
N SER A 59 -9.42 -5.69 -2.15
CA SER A 59 -10.20 -4.50 -2.52
C SER A 59 -10.62 -3.70 -1.29
N LYS A 60 -10.92 -4.37 -0.18
CA LYS A 60 -11.20 -3.71 1.09
C LYS A 60 -9.99 -2.88 1.57
N ALA A 61 -8.77 -3.44 1.54
CA ALA A 61 -7.56 -2.70 1.87
C ALA A 61 -7.33 -1.50 0.95
N GLU A 62 -7.51 -1.68 -0.35
CA GLU A 62 -7.39 -0.61 -1.36
C GLU A 62 -8.38 0.53 -1.09
N GLY A 63 -9.63 0.19 -0.76
CA GLY A 63 -10.67 1.15 -0.39
C GLY A 63 -10.32 1.93 0.88
N LEU A 64 -9.89 1.23 1.95
CA LEU A 64 -9.47 1.87 3.19
C LEU A 64 -8.28 2.82 3.00
N TYR A 65 -7.29 2.42 2.19
CA TYR A 65 -6.17 3.30 1.86
C TYR A 65 -6.64 4.57 1.12
N LEU A 66 -7.46 4.43 0.07
CA LEU A 66 -7.95 5.58 -0.69
C LEU A 66 -8.83 6.50 0.18
N LEU A 67 -9.66 5.94 1.06
CA LEU A 67 -10.41 6.72 2.05
C LEU A 67 -9.47 7.50 2.97
N SER A 68 -8.36 6.90 3.38
CA SER A 68 -7.37 7.61 4.20
C SER A 68 -6.77 8.79 3.45
N GLU A 69 -6.30 8.59 2.22
CA GLU A 69 -5.67 9.63 1.42
C GLU A 69 -6.65 10.78 1.12
N SER A 70 -7.90 10.46 0.73
CA SER A 70 -8.95 11.47 0.53
C SER A 70 -9.26 12.25 1.82
N ASN A 71 -9.41 11.56 2.96
CA ASN A 71 -9.65 12.23 4.24
C ASN A 71 -8.48 13.13 4.65
N PHE A 72 -7.25 12.74 4.33
CA PHE A 72 -6.07 13.57 4.60
C PHE A 72 -6.15 14.89 3.82
N VAL A 73 -6.42 14.82 2.51
CA VAL A 73 -6.53 15.99 1.64
C VAL A 73 -7.69 16.90 2.04
N LEU A 74 -8.80 16.31 2.52
CA LEU A 74 -9.97 17.06 3.00
C LEU A 74 -9.81 17.63 4.42
N GLY A 75 -8.67 17.42 5.09
CA GLY A 75 -8.42 17.90 6.45
C GLY A 75 -9.00 17.03 7.57
N ASN A 76 -9.59 15.88 7.24
CA ASN A 76 -10.13 14.90 8.18
C ASN A 76 -9.00 13.99 8.72
N TYR A 77 -8.01 14.57 9.40
CA TYR A 77 -6.77 13.87 9.74
C TYR A 77 -6.96 12.67 10.67
N SER A 78 -7.85 12.77 11.66
CA SER A 78 -8.12 11.67 12.59
C SER A 78 -8.64 10.43 11.86
N GLU A 79 -9.62 10.62 10.97
CA GLU A 79 -10.19 9.56 10.15
C GLU A 79 -9.14 8.99 9.19
N SER A 80 -8.35 9.86 8.57
CA SER A 80 -7.25 9.45 7.70
C SER A 80 -6.28 8.48 8.41
N ILE A 81 -5.85 8.83 9.62
CA ILE A 81 -4.92 8.02 10.41
C ILE A 81 -5.57 6.68 10.79
N ALA A 82 -6.80 6.71 11.31
CA ALA A 82 -7.51 5.50 11.72
C ALA A 82 -7.59 4.47 10.58
N ARG A 83 -7.96 4.94 9.37
CA ARG A 83 -8.08 4.08 8.18
C ARG A 83 -6.76 3.48 7.72
N LEU A 84 -5.63 4.18 7.87
CA LEU A 84 -4.31 3.59 7.55
C LEU A 84 -3.93 2.49 8.50
N PHE A 85 -4.16 2.71 9.79
CA PHE A 85 -3.85 1.70 10.79
C PHE A 85 -4.73 0.47 10.61
N GLU A 86 -6.01 0.66 10.29
CA GLU A 86 -6.91 -0.43 9.90
C GLU A 86 -6.39 -1.17 8.66
N THR A 87 -6.03 -0.44 7.60
CA THR A 87 -5.45 -1.04 6.38
C THR A 87 -4.18 -1.82 6.68
N ASN A 88 -3.29 -1.27 7.51
CA ASN A 88 -2.04 -1.90 7.89
C ASN A 88 -2.26 -3.19 8.70
N GLN A 89 -3.31 -3.26 9.52
CA GLN A 89 -3.68 -4.46 10.25
C GLN A 89 -4.30 -5.53 9.34
N LEU A 90 -5.06 -5.11 8.32
CA LEU A 90 -5.69 -6.01 7.36
C LEU A 90 -4.67 -6.70 6.45
N LEU A 91 -3.64 -5.95 6.02
CA LEU A 91 -2.63 -6.47 5.10
C LEU A 91 -1.61 -7.35 5.83
N LYS A 92 -1.43 -8.58 5.34
CA LYS A 92 -0.32 -9.44 5.77
C LYS A 92 0.97 -9.04 5.03
N ALA A 93 2.12 -9.59 5.42
CA ALA A 93 3.41 -9.22 4.83
C ALA A 93 3.64 -9.84 3.44
N ASP A 94 3.04 -11.00 3.23
CA ASP A 94 3.09 -11.88 2.07
C ASP A 94 1.98 -11.57 1.04
N GLU A 95 0.82 -11.08 1.49
CA GLU A 95 -0.29 -10.67 0.63
C GLU A 95 -0.38 -9.14 0.53
N GLY A 96 -0.39 -8.60 -0.69
CA GLY A 96 -0.55 -7.16 -0.92
C GLY A 96 0.69 -6.33 -0.57
N ALA A 97 1.88 -6.90 -0.72
CA ALA A 97 3.16 -6.25 -0.38
C ALA A 97 3.32 -4.84 -1.00
N ALA A 98 2.87 -4.62 -2.24
CA ALA A 98 2.89 -3.30 -2.87
C ALA A 98 2.03 -2.29 -2.10
N LEU A 99 0.76 -2.63 -1.81
CA LEU A 99 -0.13 -1.78 -1.02
C LEU A 99 0.42 -1.54 0.39
N LYS A 100 1.06 -2.55 0.99
CA LYS A 100 1.74 -2.42 2.29
C LYS A 100 2.83 -1.35 2.26
N VAL A 101 3.61 -1.27 1.17
CA VAL A 101 4.62 -0.19 1.02
C VAL A 101 3.96 1.18 1.01
N PHE A 102 2.88 1.36 0.23
CA PHE A 102 2.11 2.61 0.21
C PHE A 102 1.63 2.98 1.62
N VAL A 103 0.97 2.05 2.32
CA VAL A 103 0.43 2.26 3.67
C VAL A 103 1.53 2.68 4.66
N LEU A 104 2.66 1.96 4.67
CA LEU A 104 3.76 2.26 5.60
C LEU A 104 4.43 3.59 5.30
N ALA A 105 4.67 3.90 4.01
CA ALA A 105 5.24 5.18 3.61
C ALA A 105 4.32 6.34 3.99
N SER A 106 3.01 6.17 3.81
CA SER A 106 2.07 7.24 4.13
C SER A 106 1.83 7.37 5.64
N ILE A 107 1.85 6.29 6.44
CA ILE A 107 1.92 6.37 7.91
C ILE A 107 3.17 7.14 8.35
N SER A 108 4.33 6.85 7.75
CA SER A 108 5.57 7.56 8.03
C SER A 108 5.41 9.07 7.82
N SER A 109 4.84 9.46 6.67
CA SER A 109 4.53 10.87 6.35
C SER A 109 3.71 11.54 7.44
N ARG A 110 2.64 10.88 7.89
CA ARG A 110 1.71 11.41 8.89
C ARG A 110 2.36 11.54 10.25
N CYS A 111 3.10 10.52 10.70
CA CYS A 111 3.88 10.59 11.93
C CYS A 111 4.81 11.81 11.92
N ARG A 112 5.45 12.11 10.78
CA ARG A 112 6.34 13.26 10.65
C ARG A 112 5.61 14.59 10.72
N ILE A 113 4.48 14.72 10.03
CA ILE A 113 3.64 15.94 10.08
C ILE A 113 3.20 16.25 11.52
N PHE A 114 2.93 15.22 12.32
CA PHE A 114 2.56 15.37 13.73
C PHE A 114 3.75 15.36 14.70
N GLY A 115 4.99 15.48 14.22
CA GLY A 115 6.18 15.64 15.06
C GLY A 115 6.72 14.35 15.69
N VAL A 116 6.25 13.17 15.27
CA VAL A 116 6.67 11.86 15.80
C VAL A 116 7.75 11.25 14.89
N GLN A 117 8.96 11.82 14.92
CA GLN A 117 10.04 11.50 14.00
C GLN A 117 10.54 10.05 14.11
N ASP A 118 10.81 9.55 15.32
CA ASP A 118 11.29 8.18 15.53
C ASP A 118 10.34 7.12 14.93
N LYS A 119 9.03 7.36 15.03
CA LYS A 119 8.03 6.46 14.44
C LYS A 119 8.00 6.62 12.92
N SER A 120 8.09 7.84 12.42
CA SER A 120 8.19 8.11 10.98
C SER A 120 9.32 7.30 10.35
N ASP A 121 10.52 7.35 10.93
CA ASP A 121 11.70 6.67 10.40
C ASP A 121 11.53 5.15 10.44
N ALA A 122 11.06 4.62 11.58
CA ALA A 122 10.80 3.19 11.71
C ALA A 122 9.80 2.65 10.67
N TYR A 123 8.79 3.44 10.28
CA TYR A 123 7.83 3.05 9.24
C TYR A 123 8.42 3.16 7.83
N LEU A 124 9.24 4.18 7.57
CA LEU A 124 9.89 4.37 6.28
C LEU A 124 10.94 3.28 6.00
N ASP A 125 11.67 2.87 7.02
CA ASP A 125 12.63 1.76 6.92
C ASP A 125 11.92 0.45 6.57
N ARG A 126 10.77 0.16 7.20
CA ARG A 126 9.94 -1.02 6.86
C ARG A 126 9.41 -0.95 5.43
N ALA A 127 8.93 0.23 5.00
CA ALA A 127 8.46 0.44 3.63
C ALA A 127 9.59 0.17 2.62
N SER A 128 10.79 0.68 2.91
CA SER A 128 11.99 0.50 2.07
C SER A 128 12.45 -0.95 2.02
N GLY A 129 12.42 -1.66 3.16
CA GLY A 129 12.73 -3.08 3.24
C GLY A 129 11.81 -3.94 2.37
N LEU A 130 10.49 -3.68 2.43
CA LEU A 130 9.50 -4.37 1.60
C LEU A 130 9.67 -4.03 0.11
N LEU A 131 9.89 -2.76 -0.22
CA LEU A 131 10.11 -2.30 -1.59
C LEU A 131 11.27 -3.03 -2.27
N ASN A 132 12.36 -3.28 -1.54
CA ASN A 132 13.51 -4.01 -2.06
C ASN A 132 13.15 -5.45 -2.45
N GLY A 133 12.25 -6.09 -1.72
CA GLY A 133 11.75 -7.44 -1.99
C GLY A 133 10.73 -7.54 -3.13
N LEU A 134 10.18 -6.43 -3.63
CA LEU A 134 9.22 -6.47 -4.74
C LEU A 134 9.88 -6.85 -6.07
N ALA A 135 9.17 -7.64 -6.87
CA ALA A 135 9.56 -7.94 -8.25
C ALA A 135 9.62 -6.66 -9.09
N LYS A 136 10.50 -6.62 -10.10
CA LYS A 136 10.59 -5.47 -11.01
C LYS A 136 9.28 -5.35 -11.81
N GLY A 137 8.71 -4.15 -11.85
CA GLY A 137 7.45 -3.88 -12.54
C GLY A 137 6.93 -2.48 -12.24
N THR A 138 5.79 -2.13 -12.84
CA THR A 138 5.12 -0.84 -12.67
C THR A 138 4.73 -0.57 -11.22
N GLU A 139 4.32 -1.60 -10.48
CA GLU A 139 3.97 -1.50 -9.06
C GLU A 139 5.16 -1.12 -8.20
N LYS A 140 6.33 -1.74 -8.45
CA LYS A 140 7.57 -1.38 -7.78
C LYS A 140 7.96 0.05 -8.07
N ASN A 141 7.80 0.51 -9.31
CA ASN A 141 8.11 1.90 -9.68
C ASN A 141 7.19 2.90 -8.94
N GLY A 142 5.89 2.61 -8.85
CA GLY A 142 4.95 3.42 -8.08
C GLY A 142 5.31 3.47 -6.60
N CYS A 143 5.56 2.31 -5.98
CA CYS A 143 6.00 2.22 -4.60
C CYS A 143 7.32 2.97 -4.35
N HIS A 144 8.27 2.86 -5.28
CA HIS A 144 9.56 3.54 -5.22
C HIS A 144 9.40 5.06 -5.28
N ALA A 145 8.54 5.57 -6.17
CA ALA A 145 8.23 6.98 -6.25
C ALA A 145 7.64 7.51 -4.92
N THR A 146 6.72 6.77 -4.30
CA THR A 146 6.14 7.14 -3.00
C THR A 146 7.16 7.17 -1.86
N VAL A 147 8.05 6.19 -1.79
CA VAL A 147 9.12 6.17 -0.79
C VAL A 147 10.09 7.34 -1.01
N LEU A 148 10.51 7.59 -2.25
CA LEU A 148 11.38 8.71 -2.60
C LEU A 148 10.74 10.06 -2.27
N LEU A 149 9.45 10.24 -2.53
CA LEU A 149 8.74 11.49 -2.22
C LEU A 149 8.74 11.76 -0.71
N ASN A 150 8.54 10.72 0.11
CA ASN A 150 8.65 10.85 1.57
C ASN A 150 10.07 11.17 2.02
N GLN A 151 11.09 10.52 1.44
CA GLN A 151 12.50 10.84 1.73
C GLN A 151 12.86 12.28 1.34
N ALA A 152 12.39 12.75 0.18
CA ALA A 152 12.61 14.12 -0.28
C ALA A 152 11.98 15.13 0.68
N TYR A 153 10.77 14.86 1.18
CA TYR A 153 10.11 15.68 2.19
C TYR A 153 10.93 15.80 3.48
N ILE A 154 11.56 14.69 3.92
CA ILE A 154 12.48 14.69 5.08
C ILE A 154 13.67 15.62 4.86
N LEU A 155 14.31 15.51 3.69
CA LEU A 155 15.48 16.33 3.36
C LEU A 155 15.14 17.82 3.32
N LEU A 156 13.98 18.18 2.75
CA LEU A 156 13.51 19.56 2.71
C LEU A 156 13.24 20.13 4.11
N LEU A 157 12.60 19.36 4.99
CA LEU A 157 12.36 19.77 6.38
C LEU A 157 13.68 19.99 7.14
N ASN A 158 14.63 19.07 6.98
CA ASN A 158 15.95 19.19 7.62
C ASN A 158 16.71 20.41 7.10
N GLN A 159 16.67 20.66 5.79
CA GLN A 159 17.30 21.85 5.21
C GLN A 159 16.65 23.15 5.70
N ALA A 160 15.32 23.21 5.77
CA ALA A 160 14.60 24.36 6.33
C ALA A 160 14.97 24.61 7.80
N TYR A 161 15.08 23.55 8.61
CA TYR A 161 15.52 23.65 10.00
C TYR A 161 16.93 24.24 10.12
N ILE A 162 17.88 23.74 9.33
CA ILE A 162 19.27 24.24 9.31
C ILE A 162 19.31 25.72 8.92
N LEU A 163 18.56 26.12 7.89
CA LEU A 163 18.52 27.51 7.44
C LEU A 163 17.95 28.45 8.50
N LEU A 164 16.91 28.04 9.23
CA LEU A 164 16.32 28.85 10.29
C LEU A 164 17.24 29.04 11.52
N HIS A 165 18.09 28.05 11.83
CA HIS A 165 18.97 28.10 13.00
C HIS A 165 20.37 28.64 12.71
N ASN A 166 20.78 28.70 11.43
CA ASN A 166 22.04 29.34 11.02
C ASN A 166 21.87 30.86 10.73
N GLN A 167 20.66 31.40 10.83
CA GLN A 167 20.37 32.83 10.69
C GLN A 167 20.12 33.55 12.03
N ALA A 168 20.26 32.84 13.16
CA ALA A 168 20.18 33.38 14.53
C ALA A 168 21.58 33.49 15.14
#